data_AF-A0A2I0VC26-F1
#
_entry.id   AF-A0A2I0VC26-F1
#
_cell.length_a   1.000
_cell.length_b   1.000
_cell.length_c   1.000
_cell.angle_alpha   90.00
_cell.angle_beta   90.00
_cell.angle_gamma   90.00
#
_symmetry.space_group_name_H-M   'P 1'
#
loop_
_entity.id
_entity.type
_entity.pdbx_description
1 polymer ?
#
loop_
_entity_poly.entity_id
_entity_poly.type
_entity_poly.pdbx_seq_one_letter_code
_entity_poly.pdbx_strand_id
1 'polypeptide(L)'
;MEVGGLIQRWWSEQRMWLIKGITSSTFGTLDFIFSEIGSSTSGFNLTSKVKKEEENKLYENGKFVIYASPFFVSMVTIAIVNSISFIFGFIKAMIRVGGLDEMLIQILLSGFIVTNSWPIYEAMFTRKDGGKMPGSVTKASILLSSILFYLGNFKFT
;
A
#
# COMPACT_ATOMS: atom_id res chain seq x y z
N MET A 1 -31.92 -3.92 -5.28
CA MET A 1 -30.49 -3.60 -5.09
C MET A 1 -30.24 -3.48 -3.60
N GLU A 2 -29.52 -4.42 -3.01
CA GLU A 2 -29.24 -4.40 -1.57
C GLU A 2 -28.16 -3.35 -1.27
N VAL A 3 -28.41 -2.49 -0.28
CA VAL A 3 -27.50 -1.41 0.15
C VAL A 3 -26.11 -1.94 0.52
N GLY A 4 -26.02 -3.19 1.00
CA GLY A 4 -24.75 -3.86 1.30
C GLY A 4 -23.82 -4.01 0.08
N GLY A 5 -24.38 -4.26 -1.11
CA GLY A 5 -23.59 -4.36 -2.35
C GLY A 5 -23.03 -3.02 -2.81
N LEU A 6 -23.73 -1.91 -2.53
CA LEU A 6 -23.29 -0.55 -2.87
C LEU A 6 -22.08 -0.11 -2.02
N ILE A 7 -22.13 -0.35 -0.70
CA ILE A 7 -21.04 0.03 0.21
C ILE A 7 -19.77 -0.77 -0.08
N GLN A 8 -19.90 -2.09 -0.26
CA GLN A 8 -18.77 -2.96 -0.58
C GLN A 8 -18.12 -2.57 -1.91
N ARG A 9 -18.94 -2.23 -2.92
CA ARG A 9 -18.45 -1.75 -4.21
C ARG A 9 -17.71 -0.41 -4.07
N TRP A 10 -18.31 0.56 -3.39
CA TRP A 10 -17.67 1.85 -3.15
C TRP A 10 -16.33 1.71 -2.44
N TRP A 11 -16.26 0.88 -1.40
CA TRP A 11 -15.02 0.62 -0.67
C TRP A 11 -13.94 -0.03 -1.55
N SER A 12 -14.34 -0.96 -2.41
CA SER A 12 -13.43 -1.59 -3.39
C SER A 12 -12.88 -0.57 -4.40
N GLU A 13 -13.74 0.35 -4.86
CA GLU A 13 -13.34 1.44 -5.77
C GLU A 13 -12.34 2.39 -5.10
N GLN A 14 -12.55 2.77 -3.83
CA GLN A 14 -11.59 3.59 -3.06
C GLN A 14 -10.23 2.92 -2.95
N ARG A 15 -10.21 1.62 -2.59
CA ARG A 15 -8.97 0.85 -2.49
C ARG A 15 -8.25 0.79 -3.84
N MET A 16 -8.96 0.50 -4.91
CA MET A 16 -8.38 0.44 -6.25
C MET A 16 -7.83 1.79 -6.71
N TRP A 17 -8.49 2.89 -6.38
CA TRP A 17 -8.02 4.24 -6.67
C TRP A 17 -6.69 4.55 -5.98
N LEU A 18 -6.57 4.23 -4.69
CA LEU A 18 -5.31 4.37 -3.93
C LEU A 18 -4.18 3.52 -4.53
N ILE A 19 -4.46 2.26 -4.86
CA ILE A 19 -3.46 1.36 -5.47
C ILE A 19 -2.97 1.91 -6.81
N LYS A 20 -3.88 2.37 -7.68
CA LYS A 20 -3.54 2.95 -8.98
C LYS A 20 -2.71 4.22 -8.82
N GLY A 21 -3.07 5.10 -7.88
CA GLY A 21 -2.32 6.32 -7.61
C GLY A 21 -0.89 6.04 -7.15
N ILE A 22 -0.69 5.06 -6.27
CA ILE A 22 0.64 4.73 -5.73
C ILE A 22 1.49 3.93 -6.72
N THR A 23 0.89 3.14 -7.61
CA THR A 23 1.64 2.27 -8.54
C THR A 23 1.73 2.91 -9.93
N SER A 24 0.65 2.95 -10.69
CA SER A 24 0.66 3.39 -12.09
C SER A 24 1.10 4.84 -12.25
N SER A 25 0.64 5.76 -11.38
CA SER A 25 0.99 7.18 -11.51
C SER A 25 2.44 7.45 -11.11
N THR A 26 2.94 6.83 -10.04
CA THR A 26 4.32 7.04 -9.60
C THR A 26 5.32 6.46 -10.59
N PHE A 27 5.11 5.22 -11.05
CA PHE A 27 6.01 4.59 -12.00
C PHE A 27 5.92 5.21 -13.38
N GLY A 28 4.74 5.63 -13.84
CA GLY A 28 4.62 6.40 -15.07
C GLY A 28 5.39 7.73 -15.02
N THR A 29 5.35 8.40 -13.86
CA THR A 29 6.12 9.65 -13.65
C THR A 29 7.63 9.38 -13.58
N LEU A 30 8.04 8.32 -12.87
CA LEU A 30 9.45 7.91 -12.77
C LEU A 30 10.01 7.50 -14.13
N ASP A 31 9.25 6.74 -14.92
CA ASP A 31 9.65 6.32 -16.26
C ASP A 31 9.79 7.53 -17.19
N PHE A 32 8.87 8.50 -17.11
CA PHE A 32 9.01 9.78 -17.83
C PHE A 32 10.29 10.52 -17.43
N ILE A 33 10.57 10.67 -16.13
CA ILE A 33 11.78 11.33 -15.64
C ILE A 33 13.04 10.58 -16.10
N PHE A 34 13.07 9.24 -16.03
CA PHE A 34 14.21 8.44 -16.48
C PHE A 34 14.39 8.48 -17.99
N SER A 35 13.30 8.58 -18.76
CA SER A 35 13.33 8.80 -20.20
C SER A 35 14.01 10.14 -20.54
N GLU A 36 13.69 11.21 -19.81
CA GLU A 36 14.33 12.52 -19.99
C GLU A 36 15.83 12.50 -19.62
N ILE A 37 16.24 11.64 -18.67
CA ILE A 37 17.64 11.47 -18.25
C ILE A 37 18.40 10.47 -19.15
N GLY A 38 17.76 9.90 -20.18
CA GLY A 38 18.39 9.00 -21.15
C GLY A 38 18.52 7.54 -20.71
N SER A 39 17.80 7.14 -19.65
CA SER A 39 17.77 5.76 -19.15
C SER A 39 16.41 5.11 -19.42
N SER A 40 16.09 4.84 -20.69
CA SER A 40 14.86 4.11 -21.03
C SER A 40 15.11 2.60 -20.99
N THR A 41 14.66 1.91 -19.95
CA THR A 41 14.66 0.43 -19.87
C THR A 41 13.34 -0.17 -19.40
N SER A 42 12.20 0.45 -19.69
CA SER A 42 10.90 -0.18 -19.46
C SER A 42 10.52 -1.08 -20.64
N GLY A 43 11.02 -2.31 -20.65
CA GLY A 43 10.58 -3.35 -21.57
C GLY A 43 9.17 -3.81 -21.22
N PHE A 44 8.20 -3.60 -22.12
CA PHE A 44 6.83 -4.07 -21.92
C PHE A 44 6.77 -5.60 -22.00
N ASN A 45 6.87 -6.26 -20.86
CA ASN A 45 6.77 -7.71 -20.79
C ASN A 45 5.29 -8.13 -20.80
N LEU A 46 4.86 -8.75 -21.90
CA LEU A 46 3.47 -9.18 -22.09
C LEU A 46 3.09 -10.18 -20.98
N THR A 47 2.12 -9.80 -20.14
CA THR A 47 1.58 -10.72 -19.13
C THR A 47 0.77 -11.81 -19.83
N SER A 48 1.13 -13.07 -19.61
CA SER A 48 0.37 -14.20 -20.17
C SER A 48 -1.07 -14.19 -19.63
N LYS A 49 -2.06 -14.25 -20.53
CA LYS A 49 -3.48 -14.33 -20.13
C LYS A 49 -3.88 -15.70 -19.56
N VAL A 50 -2.98 -16.67 -19.54
CA VAL A 50 -3.19 -17.98 -18.90
C VAL A 50 -3.11 -17.79 -17.39
N LYS A 51 -4.28 -17.71 -16.74
CA LYS A 51 -4.38 -17.62 -15.28
C LYS A 51 -4.23 -19.01 -14.67
N LYS A 52 -3.43 -19.14 -13.62
CA LYS A 52 -3.37 -20.39 -12.85
C LYS A 52 -4.67 -20.56 -12.07
N GLU A 53 -5.13 -21.79 -11.88
CA GLU A 53 -6.41 -22.08 -11.21
C GLU A 53 -6.46 -21.53 -9.78
N GLU A 54 -5.32 -21.51 -9.08
CA GLU A 54 -5.18 -20.90 -7.75
C GLU A 54 -5.38 -19.37 -7.77
N GLU A 55 -4.92 -18.68 -8.81
CA GLU A 55 -5.12 -17.23 -8.97
C GLU A 55 -6.59 -16.90 -9.23
N ASN A 56 -7.28 -17.77 -9.98
CA ASN A 56 -8.70 -17.60 -10.26
C ASN A 56 -9.56 -17.77 -9.00
N LYS A 57 -9.24 -18.76 -8.15
CA LYS A 57 -9.89 -18.97 -6.84
C LYS A 57 -9.69 -17.80 -5.88
N LEU A 58 -8.54 -17.12 -5.95
CA LEU A 58 -8.29 -15.92 -5.15
C LEU A 58 -9.11 -14.73 -5.67
N TYR A 59 -9.19 -14.57 -6.99
CA TYR A 59 -9.96 -13.50 -7.62
C TYR A 59 -11.47 -13.61 -7.31
N GLU A 60 -12.04 -14.81 -7.41
CA GLU A 60 -13.45 -15.08 -7.06
C GLU A 60 -13.76 -14.75 -5.59
N ASN A 61 -12.78 -14.93 -4.70
CA ASN A 61 -12.88 -14.59 -3.29
C ASN A 61 -12.52 -13.12 -2.98
N GLY A 62 -12.33 -12.26 -4.00
CA GLY A 62 -12.00 -10.85 -3.83
C GLY A 62 -10.60 -10.59 -3.25
N LYS A 63 -9.70 -11.58 -3.31
CA LYS A 63 -8.33 -11.49 -2.80
C LYS A 63 -7.36 -11.10 -3.91
N PHE A 64 -6.39 -10.26 -3.55
CA PHE A 64 -5.35 -9.86 -4.48
C PHE A 64 -4.33 -10.99 -4.70
N VAL A 65 -3.91 -11.15 -5.95
CA VAL A 65 -2.75 -11.95 -6.33
C VAL A 65 -1.53 -11.04 -6.30
N ILE A 66 -0.49 -11.48 -5.59
CA ILE A 66 0.70 -10.68 -5.32
C ILE A 66 1.89 -11.42 -5.90
N TYR A 67 2.72 -10.70 -6.67
CA TYR A 67 3.92 -11.24 -7.29
C TYR A 67 5.17 -10.56 -6.72
N ALA A 68 6.34 -11.20 -6.87
CA ALA A 68 7.60 -10.58 -6.48
C ALA A 68 7.96 -9.50 -7.50
N SER A 69 7.60 -8.25 -7.21
CA SER A 69 7.88 -7.11 -8.08
C SER A 69 8.24 -5.86 -7.26
N PRO A 70 9.14 -4.99 -7.75
CA PRO A 70 9.45 -3.70 -7.12
C PRO A 70 8.22 -2.84 -6.82
N PHE A 71 7.15 -2.97 -7.61
CA PHE A 71 5.86 -2.31 -7.36
C PHE A 71 5.33 -2.61 -5.95
N PHE A 72 5.35 -3.89 -5.55
CA PHE A 72 4.86 -4.29 -4.23
C PHE A 72 5.76 -3.81 -3.09
N VAL A 73 7.08 -3.63 -3.33
CA VAL A 73 7.99 -3.08 -2.31
C VAL A 73 7.58 -1.66 -1.95
N SER A 74 7.43 -0.78 -2.95
CA SER A 74 7.02 0.61 -2.72
C SER A 74 5.66 0.72 -2.03
N MET A 75 4.68 -0.07 -2.49
CA MET A 75 3.33 -0.11 -1.95
C MET A 75 3.31 -0.59 -0.49
N VAL A 76 4.06 -1.65 -0.17
CA VAL A 76 4.14 -2.19 1.20
C VAL A 76 4.89 -1.21 2.11
N THR A 77 5.96 -0.57 1.66
CA THR A 77 6.66 0.47 2.42
C THR A 77 5.72 1.61 2.80
N ILE A 78 4.95 2.15 1.85
CA ILE A 78 3.99 3.22 2.13
C ILE A 78 2.92 2.77 3.14
N ALA A 79 2.43 1.52 3.02
CA ALA A 79 1.47 0.98 3.96
C ALA A 79 2.05 0.83 5.38
N ILE A 80 3.30 0.36 5.52
CA ILE A 80 3.99 0.26 6.82
C ILE A 80 4.19 1.65 7.43
N VAL A 81 4.71 2.61 6.65
CA VAL A 81 4.99 3.96 7.13
C VAL A 81 3.70 4.66 7.59
N ASN A 82 2.62 4.57 6.82
CA ASN A 82 1.32 5.14 7.21
C ASN A 82 0.75 4.47 8.46
N SER A 83 0.88 3.16 8.60
CA SER A 83 0.37 2.44 9.79
C SER A 83 1.10 2.86 11.06
N ILE A 84 2.43 2.86 11.02
CA ILE A 84 3.27 3.25 12.15
C ILE A 84 3.01 4.72 12.51
N SER A 85 2.98 5.61 11.51
CA SER A 85 2.72 7.05 11.72
C SER A 85 1.33 7.29 12.31
N PHE A 86 0.31 6.56 11.85
CA PHE A 86 -1.04 6.63 12.41
C PHE A 86 -1.06 6.22 13.88
N ILE A 87 -0.43 5.10 14.24
CA ILE A 87 -0.39 4.62 15.63
C ILE A 87 0.28 5.65 16.54
N PHE A 88 1.48 6.13 16.18
CA PHE A 88 2.20 7.11 16.99
C PHE A 88 1.51 8.47 17.03
N GLY A 89 0.99 8.94 15.89
CA GLY A 89 0.23 10.19 15.79
C GLY A 89 -1.04 10.16 16.64
N PHE A 90 -1.78 9.04 16.60
CA PHE A 90 -2.97 8.83 17.40
C PHE A 90 -2.65 8.81 18.90
N ILE A 91 -1.64 8.05 19.33
CA ILE A 91 -1.19 8.03 20.73
C ILE A 91 -0.79 9.44 21.20
N LYS A 92 -0.03 10.18 20.39
CA LYS A 92 0.39 11.55 20.73
C LYS A 92 -0.81 12.50 20.85
N ALA A 93 -1.80 12.37 19.98
CA ALA A 93 -3.01 13.17 20.02
C ALA A 93 -3.87 12.88 21.26
N MET A 94 -3.91 11.62 21.71
CA MET A 94 -4.61 11.20 22.94
C MET A 94 -3.98 11.78 24.22
N ILE A 95 -2.64 11.87 24.27
CA ILE A 95 -1.92 12.32 25.47
C ILE A 95 -1.91 13.85 25.59
N ARG A 96 -1.93 14.57 24.47
CA ARG A 96 -1.90 16.04 24.45
C ARG A 96 -3.30 16.61 24.73
N VAL A 97 -3.40 17.55 25.67
CA VAL A 97 -4.65 18.31 25.92
C VAL A 97 -5.08 19.01 24.63
N GLY A 98 -6.30 18.74 24.16
CA GLY A 98 -6.83 19.26 22.88
C GLY A 98 -6.24 18.63 21.61
N GLY A 99 -5.36 17.63 21.74
CA GLY A 99 -4.65 17.05 20.59
C GLY A 99 -5.55 16.34 19.58
N LEU A 100 -6.61 15.68 20.05
CA LEU A 100 -7.60 15.02 19.18
C LEU A 100 -8.36 16.02 18.31
N ASP A 101 -8.74 17.16 18.88
CA ASP A 101 -9.50 18.19 18.15
C ASP A 101 -8.59 18.88 17.11
N GLU A 102 -7.34 19.18 17.48
CA GLU A 102 -6.35 19.77 16.57
C GLU A 102 -5.97 18.83 15.41
N MET A 103 -5.88 17.52 15.67
CA MET A 103 -5.39 16.52 14.71
C MET A 103 -6.50 15.68 14.08
N LEU A 104 -7.77 16.02 14.30
CA LEU A 104 -8.93 15.22 13.88
C LEU A 104 -8.85 14.81 12.40
N ILE A 105 -8.62 15.76 11.50
CA ILE A 105 -8.58 15.53 10.05
C ILE A 105 -7.39 14.62 9.69
N GLN A 106 -6.23 14.82 10.32
CA GLN A 106 -5.04 14.01 10.06
C GLN A 106 -5.26 12.55 10.51
N ILE A 107 -5.87 12.35 11.68
CA ILE A 107 -6.21 11.04 12.22
C ILE A 107 -7.24 10.35 11.32
N LEU A 108 -8.30 11.05 10.90
CA LEU A 108 -9.30 10.49 10.00
C LEU A 108 -8.71 10.08 8.66
N LEU A 109 -7.88 10.94 8.05
CA LEU A 109 -7.29 10.67 6.74
C LEU A 109 -6.29 9.50 6.82
N SER A 110 -5.38 9.51 7.79
CA SER A 110 -4.41 8.43 7.95
C SER A 110 -5.06 7.11 8.36
N GLY A 111 -6.08 7.15 9.23
CA GLY A 111 -6.89 5.98 9.57
C GLY A 111 -7.64 5.41 8.35
N PHE A 112 -8.17 6.27 7.47
CA PHE A 112 -8.80 5.85 6.22
C PHE A 112 -7.80 5.14 5.29
N ILE A 113 -6.58 5.67 5.16
CA ILE A 113 -5.51 5.05 4.36
C ILE A 113 -5.11 3.68 4.94
N VAL A 114 -4.93 3.60 6.27
CA VAL A 114 -4.59 2.34 6.97
C VAL A 114 -5.69 1.30 6.78
N THR A 115 -6.96 1.69 6.92
CA THR A 115 -8.10 0.77 6.72
C THR A 115 -8.18 0.26 5.29
N ASN A 116 -7.94 1.13 4.30
CA ASN A 116 -7.90 0.70 2.89
C ASN A 116 -6.72 -0.22 2.57
N SER A 117 -5.61 -0.07 3.30
CA SER A 117 -4.40 -0.90 3.18
C SER A 117 -4.51 -2.26 3.85
N TRP A 118 -5.65 -2.60 4.48
CA TRP A 118 -5.85 -3.86 5.19
C TRP A 118 -5.42 -5.13 4.42
N PRO A 119 -5.78 -5.32 3.14
CA PRO A 119 -5.37 -6.53 2.40
C PRO A 119 -3.85 -6.67 2.23
N ILE A 120 -3.11 -5.57 2.32
CA ILE A 120 -1.64 -5.56 2.28
C ILE A 120 -1.10 -6.16 3.57
N TYR A 121 -1.59 -5.70 4.72
CA TYR A 121 -1.19 -6.23 6.04
C TYR A 121 -1.61 -7.70 6.18
N GLU A 122 -2.81 -8.04 5.74
CA GLU A 122 -3.30 -9.43 5.70
C GLU A 122 -2.36 -10.31 4.85
N ALA A 123 -1.94 -9.83 3.68
CA ALA A 123 -1.01 -10.56 2.82
C ALA A 123 0.39 -10.71 3.42
N MET A 124 0.86 -9.75 4.22
CA MET A 124 2.17 -9.81 4.87
C MET A 124 2.20 -10.79 6.03
N PHE A 125 1.19 -10.74 6.91
CA PHE A 125 1.26 -11.37 8.23
C PHE A 125 0.32 -12.56 8.39
N THR A 126 -0.83 -12.56 7.72
CA THR A 126 -1.92 -13.51 7.99
C THR A 126 -2.03 -14.61 6.93
N ARG A 127 -1.85 -14.27 5.65
CA ARG A 127 -2.05 -15.20 4.54
C ARG A 127 -0.99 -16.31 4.52
N LYS A 128 -1.45 -17.54 4.27
CA LYS A 128 -0.62 -18.73 4.01
C LYS A 128 -0.86 -19.33 2.63
N ASP A 129 -1.79 -18.76 1.86
CA ASP A 129 -2.16 -19.17 0.51
C ASP A 129 -1.24 -18.54 -0.55
N GLY A 130 -1.47 -18.87 -1.83
CA GLY A 130 -0.67 -18.41 -2.97
C GLY A 130 -0.65 -16.89 -3.21
N GLY A 131 -1.44 -16.09 -2.49
CA GLY A 131 -1.31 -14.61 -2.53
C GLY A 131 -0.74 -14.03 -1.24
N LYS A 132 -0.03 -14.82 -0.45
CA LYS A 132 0.87 -14.32 0.60
C LYS A 132 1.94 -13.41 -0.02
N MET A 133 2.25 -12.31 0.66
CA MET A 133 3.32 -11.40 0.26
C MET A 133 4.66 -12.15 0.24
N PRO A 134 5.43 -12.09 -0.86
CA PRO A 134 6.76 -12.70 -0.92
C PRO A 134 7.65 -12.19 0.21
N GLY A 135 8.35 -13.09 0.90
CA GLY A 135 9.18 -12.71 2.05
C GLY A 135 10.32 -11.75 1.69
N SER A 136 10.82 -11.80 0.46
CA SER A 136 11.81 -10.82 -0.06
C SER A 136 11.24 -9.41 -0.10
N VAL A 137 10.01 -9.25 -0.59
CA VAL A 137 9.29 -7.95 -0.64
C VAL A 137 9.05 -7.43 0.77
N THR A 138 8.55 -8.26 1.69
CA THR A 138 8.32 -7.86 3.08
C THR A 138 9.60 -7.37 3.75
N LYS A 139 10.71 -8.13 3.64
CA LYS A 139 11.99 -7.74 4.23
C LYS A 139 12.53 -6.43 3.65
N ALA A 140 12.52 -6.29 2.32
CA ALA A 140 12.96 -5.07 1.65
C ALA A 140 12.12 -3.85 2.08
N SER A 141 10.80 -4.03 2.19
CA SER A 141 9.89 -2.96 2.56
C SER A 141 10.06 -2.50 4.00
N ILE A 142 10.31 -3.44 4.93
CA ILE A 142 10.63 -3.13 6.33
C ILE A 142 11.94 -2.34 6.41
N LEU A 143 13.00 -2.81 5.75
CA LEU A 143 14.29 -2.10 5.72
C LEU A 143 14.13 -0.67 5.17
N LEU A 144 13.43 -0.51 4.06
CA LEU A 144 13.19 0.80 3.46
C LEU A 144 12.36 1.71 4.37
N SER A 145 11.33 1.17 5.03
CA SER A 145 10.52 1.92 6.00
C SER A 145 11.36 2.39 7.19
N SER A 146 12.23 1.53 7.73
CA SER A 146 13.14 1.88 8.81
C SER A 146 14.11 3.00 8.42
N ILE A 147 14.65 2.96 7.20
CA ILE A 147 15.50 4.03 6.66
C ILE A 147 14.71 5.35 6.58
N LEU A 148 13.49 5.31 6.04
CA LEU A 148 12.64 6.50 5.95
C LEU A 148 12.34 7.11 7.33
N PHE A 149 12.02 6.28 8.33
CA PHE A 149 11.83 6.76 9.69
C PHE A 149 13.11 7.34 10.29
N TYR A 150 14.26 6.69 10.09
CA TYR A 150 15.54 7.19 10.58
C TYR A 150 15.89 8.55 9.97
N LEU A 151 15.78 8.69 8.65
CA LEU A 151 16.02 9.95 7.94
C LEU A 151 15.03 11.05 8.35
N GLY A 152 13.76 10.68 8.57
CA GLY A 152 12.75 11.61 9.08
C GLY A 152 13.14 12.16 10.44
N ASN A 153 13.51 11.32 11.39
CA ASN A 153 13.92 11.77 12.73
C ASN A 153 15.20 12.62 12.69
N PHE A 154 16.17 12.30 11.83
CA PHE A 154 17.40 13.08 11.66
C PHE A 154 17.13 14.51 11.15
N LYS A 155 16.16 14.70 10.25
CA LYS A 155 15.84 16.02 9.68
C LYS A 155 15.07 16.94 10.62
N PHE A 156 14.43 16.40 11.65
CA PHE A 156 13.60 17.15 12.62
C PHE A 156 14.22 17.20 14.03
N THR A 157 15.49 16.79 14.16
CA THR A 157 16.35 17.04 15.33
C THR A 157 17.27 18.21 15.01
#